data_AF-A0A378FR31-F1
#
_entry.id   AF-A0A378FR31-F1
#
_cell.length_a   1.000
_cell.length_b   1.000
_cell.length_c   1.000
_cell.angle_alpha   90.00
_cell.angle_beta   90.00
_cell.angle_gamma   90.00
#
_symmetry.space_group_name_H-M   'P 1'
#
loop_
_entity.id
_entity.type
_entity.pdbx_description
1 polymer ?
#
loop_
_entity_poly.entity_id
_entity_poly.type
_entity_poly.pdbx_seq_one_letter_code
_entity_poly.pdbx_strand_id
1 'polypeptide(L)'
;MACLLLVLLIGLAVGGCAGLLGGRADRGLMRIAELFMTFPTSILSFFMVGVLGTGLTNVILAIALSHWAWYARMVRNLVVFPAPARIYPSPPV
;
A
#
# COMPACT_ATOMS: atom_id res chain seq x y z
N MET A 1 2.68 -12.49 -14.29
CA MET A 1 1.94 -13.10 -13.18
C MET A 1 2.69 -13.03 -11.85
N ALA A 2 3.96 -13.48 -11.76
CA ALA A 2 4.73 -13.44 -10.50
C ALA A 2 4.80 -12.06 -9.81
N CYS A 3 5.02 -10.98 -10.58
CA CYS A 3 5.05 -9.62 -10.05
C CYS A 3 3.74 -9.21 -9.35
N LEU A 4 2.59 -9.52 -9.96
CA LEU A 4 1.28 -9.18 -9.40
C LEU A 4 1.03 -9.91 -8.07
N LEU A 5 1.40 -11.19 -8.00
CA LEU A 5 1.27 -12.00 -6.79
C LEU A 5 2.14 -11.45 -5.65
N LEU A 6 3.39 -11.09 -5.93
CA LEU A 6 4.28 -10.48 -4.94
C LEU A 6 3.74 -9.15 -4.42
N VAL A 7 3.30 -8.27 -5.33
CA VAL A 7 2.70 -6.98 -4.96
C VAL A 7 1.46 -7.18 -4.10
N LEU A 8 0.58 -8.10 -4.49
CA LEU A 8 -0.63 -8.41 -3.73
C LEU A 8 -0.30 -8.98 -2.35
N LEU A 9 0.64 -9.92 -2.24
CA LEU A 9 1.03 -10.50 -0.95
C LEU A 9 1.59 -9.44 0.00
N ILE A 10 2.51 -8.59 -0.49
CA ILE A 10 3.11 -7.52 0.31
C ILE A 10 2.04 -6.48 0.68
N GLY A 11 1.24 -6.05 -0.29
CA GLY A 11 0.17 -5.07 -0.08
C GLY A 11 -0.91 -5.57 0.88
N LEU A 12 -1.29 -6.85 0.79
CA LEU A 12 -2.27 -7.48 1.67
C LEU A 12 -1.73 -7.63 3.09
N ALA A 13 -0.48 -8.08 3.24
CA ALA A 13 0.15 -8.21 4.55
C ALA A 13 0.26 -6.84 5.23
N VAL A 14 0.83 -5.84 4.55
CA VAL A 14 1.07 -4.52 5.16
C VAL A 14 -0.24 -3.74 5.35
N GLY A 15 -1.10 -3.70 4.34
CA GLY A 15 -2.37 -3.00 4.38
C GLY A 15 -3.37 -3.65 5.33
N GLY A 16 -3.39 -4.98 5.40
CA GLY A 16 -4.19 -5.75 6.35
C GLY A 16 -3.72 -5.52 7.78
N CYS A 17 -2.40 -5.61 8.05
CA CYS A 17 -1.86 -5.29 9.37
C CYS A 17 -2.18 -3.85 9.79
N ALA A 18 -2.03 -2.87 8.90
CA ALA A 18 -2.35 -1.48 9.19
C ALA A 18 -3.85 -1.26 9.47
N GLY A 19 -4.73 -1.87 8.67
CA GLY A 19 -6.17 -1.79 8.85
C GLY A 19 -6.69 -2.51 10.11
N LEU A 20 -6.11 -3.66 10.46
CA LEU A 20 -6.53 -4.46 11.63
C LEU A 20 -6.01 -3.89 12.96
N LEU A 21 -4.76 -3.46 13.01
CA LEU A 21 -4.13 -2.95 14.24
C LEU A 21 -4.62 -1.54 14.60
N GLY A 22 -4.94 -0.72 13.59
CA GLY A 22 -5.34 0.67 13.78
C GLY A 22 -4.33 1.51 14.57
N GLY A 23 -4.77 2.70 14.99
CA GLY A 23 -4.03 3.53 15.96
C GLY A 23 -2.64 4.02 15.51
N ARG A 24 -1.61 3.82 16.35
CA ARG A 24 -0.25 4.33 16.10
C ARG A 24 0.51 3.51 15.05
N ALA A 25 0.27 2.20 14.98
CA ALA A 25 0.90 1.31 14.01
C ALA A 25 0.42 1.60 12.58
N ASP A 26 -0.89 1.78 12.39
CA ASP A 26 -1.48 2.22 11.11
C ASP A 26 -0.81 3.52 10.61
N ARG A 27 -0.77 4.55 11.47
CA ARG A 27 -0.16 5.84 11.13
C ARG A 27 1.32 5.71 10.76
N GLY A 28 2.09 4.87 11.45
CA GLY A 28 3.50 4.64 11.14
C GLY A 28 3.69 3.95 9.79
N LEU A 29 2.99 2.84 9.57
CA LEU A 29 3.06 2.06 8.32
C LEU A 29 2.58 2.88 7.12
N MET A 30 1.45 3.58 7.27
CA MET A 30 0.93 4.45 6.21
C MET A 30 1.84 5.64 5.96
N ARG A 31 2.58 6.15 6.96
CA ARG A 31 3.58 7.18 6.72
C ARG A 31 4.74 6.70 5.87
N ILE A 32 5.24 5.49 6.11
CA ILE A 32 6.26 4.89 5.25
C ILE A 32 5.71 4.72 3.84
N ALA A 33 4.48 4.21 3.69
CA ALA A 33 3.85 4.08 2.38
C ALA A 33 3.72 5.43 1.65
N GLU A 34 3.31 6.50 2.34
CA GLU A 34 3.23 7.85 1.78
C GLU A 34 4.58 8.42 1.34
N LEU A 35 5.67 8.11 2.07
CA LEU A 35 7.03 8.50 1.66
C LEU A 35 7.42 7.85 0.33
N PHE A 36 7.12 6.55 0.17
CA PHE A 36 7.36 5.84 -1.10
C PHE A 36 6.52 6.40 -2.24
N MET A 37 5.27 6.77 -1.97
CA MET A 37 4.34 7.34 -2.95
C MET A 37 4.65 8.81 -3.32
N THR A 38 5.55 9.48 -2.59
CA THR A 38 5.98 10.85 -2.92
C THR A 38 6.88 10.85 -4.16
N PHE A 39 7.57 9.75 -4.42
CA PHE A 39 8.35 9.56 -5.64
C PHE A 39 7.46 8.98 -6.75
N PRO A 40 7.65 9.39 -8.02
CA PRO A 40 7.02 8.72 -9.14
C PRO A 40 7.44 7.24 -9.15
N THR A 41 6.48 6.32 -9.20
CA THR A 41 6.72 4.87 -9.12
C THR A 41 7.69 4.37 -10.19
N SER A 42 7.70 4.99 -11.36
CA SER A 42 8.65 4.68 -12.44
C SER A 42 10.10 5.01 -12.04
N ILE A 43 10.32 6.17 -11.42
CA ILE A 43 11.66 6.60 -10.98
C ILE A 43 12.16 5.70 -9.85
N LEU A 44 11.30 5.40 -8.88
CA LEU A 44 11.62 4.49 -7.78
C LEU A 44 11.93 3.07 -8.27
N SER A 45 11.20 2.60 -9.29
CA SER A 45 11.47 1.30 -9.91
C SER A 45 12.84 1.27 -10.57
N PHE A 46 13.23 2.31 -11.32
CA PHE A 46 14.57 2.39 -11.91
C PHE A 46 15.67 2.46 -10.86
N PHE A 47 15.46 3.23 -9.79
CA PHE A 47 16.36 3.26 -8.64
C PHE A 47 16.56 1.86 -8.03
N MET A 48 15.46 1.15 -7.77
CA MET A 48 15.50 -0.22 -7.25
C MET A 48 16.19 -1.19 -8.21
N VAL A 49 15.95 -1.11 -9.52
CA VAL A 49 16.68 -1.92 -10.50
C VAL A 49 18.18 -1.64 -10.45
N GLY A 50 18.58 -0.38 -10.31
CA GLY A 50 19.99 0.00 -10.17
C GLY A 50 20.64 -0.55 -8.89
N VAL A 51 19.90 -0.59 -7.79
CA VAL A 51 20.38 -1.11 -6.49
C VAL A 51 20.43 -2.64 -6.46
N LEU A 52 19.40 -3.32 -6.98
CA LEU A 52 19.30 -4.77 -6.98
C LEU A 52 20.16 -5.44 -8.07
N GLY A 53 20.55 -4.69 -9.10
CA GLY A 53 21.36 -5.17 -10.21
C GLY A 53 20.52 -5.75 -11.37
N THR A 54 21.20 -6.21 -12.41
CA THR A 54 20.58 -6.67 -13.65
C THR A 54 19.97 -8.06 -13.52
N GLY A 55 18.80 -8.27 -14.14
CA GLY A 55 18.13 -9.57 -14.19
C GLY A 55 16.61 -9.46 -14.12
N LEU A 56 15.90 -10.42 -14.74
CA LEU A 56 14.43 -10.42 -14.78
C LEU A 56 13.82 -10.44 -13.37
N THR A 57 14.39 -11.25 -12.47
CA THR A 57 13.94 -11.36 -11.07
C THR A 57 14.08 -10.04 -10.32
N ASN A 58 15.17 -9.32 -10.52
CA ASN A 58 15.43 -8.03 -9.87
C ASN A 58 14.50 -6.95 -10.39
N VAL A 59 14.20 -6.96 -11.69
CA VAL A 59 13.18 -6.07 -12.28
C VAL A 59 11.80 -6.35 -11.68
N ILE A 60 11.42 -7.63 -11.55
CA ILE A 60 10.15 -8.01 -10.91
C ILE A 60 10.10 -7.53 -9.46
N LEU A 61 11.17 -7.73 -8.68
CA LEU A 61 11.27 -7.26 -7.29
C LEU A 61 11.21 -5.73 -7.20
N ALA A 62 11.92 -5.02 -8.06
CA ALA A 62 11.96 -3.56 -8.08
C ALA A 62 10.57 -2.96 -8.36
N ILE A 63 9.86 -3.51 -9.35
CA ILE A 63 8.49 -3.10 -9.66
C ILE A 63 7.57 -3.42 -8.48
N ALA A 64 7.71 -4.60 -7.87
CA ALA A 64 6.88 -5.01 -6.75
C ALA A 64 7.06 -4.10 -5.52
N LEU A 65 8.32 -3.82 -5.16
CA LEU A 65 8.72 -2.92 -4.07
C LEU A 65 8.44 -1.43 -4.35
N SER A 66 8.12 -1.07 -5.59
CA SER A 66 7.68 0.29 -5.89
C SER A 66 6.15 0.43 -5.82
N HIS A 67 5.41 -0.63 -6.13
CA HIS A 67 3.94 -0.59 -6.19
C HIS A 67 3.24 -1.00 -4.88
N TRP A 68 3.91 -1.72 -3.97
CA TRP A 68 3.28 -2.24 -2.74
C TRP A 68 2.57 -1.17 -1.90
N ALA A 69 3.10 0.06 -1.81
CA ALA A 69 2.53 1.13 -0.98
C ALA A 69 1.11 1.51 -1.43
N TRP A 70 0.87 1.55 -2.74
CA TRP A 70 -0.44 1.81 -3.34
C TRP A 70 -1.44 0.72 -2.97
N TYR A 71 -1.03 -0.54 -3.09
CA TYR A 71 -1.87 -1.69 -2.75
C TYR A 71 -2.12 -1.79 -1.24
N ALA A 72 -1.13 -1.49 -0.41
CA ALA A 72 -1.29 -1.46 1.04
C ALA A 72 -2.33 -0.43 1.49
N ARG A 73 -2.31 0.78 0.91
CA ARG A 73 -3.33 1.80 1.18
C ARG A 73 -4.72 1.35 0.72
N MET A 74 -4.81 0.71 -0.44
CA MET A 74 -6.08 0.19 -0.95
C MET A 74 -6.66 -0.88 -0.02
N VAL A 75 -5.86 -1.87 0.38
CA VAL A 75 -6.27 -2.91 1.33
C VAL A 75 -6.66 -2.31 2.67
N ARG A 76 -5.88 -1.35 3.21
CA ARG A 76 -6.26 -0.64 4.45
C ARG A 76 -7.64 -0.01 4.33
N ASN A 77 -7.94 0.69 3.24
CA ASN A 77 -9.24 1.34 3.05
C ASN A 77 -10.41 0.34 2.99
N LEU A 78 -10.15 -0.90 2.56
CA LEU A 78 -11.16 -1.97 2.57
C LEU A 78 -11.35 -2.58 3.97
N VAL A 79 -10.29 -2.64 4.76
CA VAL A 79 -10.29 -3.27 6.10
C VAL A 79 -10.74 -2.30 7.19
N VAL A 80 -10.41 -1.01 7.05
CA VAL A 80 -10.82 0.00 8.03
C VAL A 80 -12.35 0.05 8.04
N PHE A 81 -12.96 -0.32 9.16
CA PHE A 81 -14.40 -0.33 9.30
C PHE A 81 -14.89 1.13 9.46
N PRO A 82 -15.65 1.70 8.50
CA PRO A 82 -16.28 2.99 8.72
C PRO A 82 -17.45 2.77 9.70
N ALA A 83 -17.35 3.34 10.90
CA ALA A 83 -18.48 3.33 11.84
C ALA A 83 -19.72 3.93 11.14
N PRO A 84 -20.89 3.25 11.15
CA PRO A 84 -22.09 3.71 10.45
C PRO A 84 -22.72 4.88 11.21
N ALA A 85 -22.18 6.08 11.07
CA ALA A 85 -22.61 7.24 11.86
C ALA A 85 -23.12 8.42 11.02
N ARG A 86 -23.59 8.19 9.77
CA ARG A 86 -24.18 9.28 8.97
C ARG A 86 -25.19 8.87 7.88
N ILE A 87 -25.92 7.77 8.06
CA ILE A 87 -26.98 7.36 7.11
C ILE A 87 -28.39 7.75 7.62
N TYR A 88 -28.52 8.29 8.85
CA TYR A 88 -29.78 8.93 9.24
C TYR A 88 -29.81 10.39 8.77
N PRO A 89 -30.61 10.74 7.76
CA PRO A 89 -30.94 12.15 7.54
C PRO A 89 -31.69 12.64 8.78
N SER A 90 -31.28 13.79 9.31
CA SER A 90 -32.09 14.49 10.32
C SER A 90 -33.44 14.84 9.70
N PRO A 91 -34.57 14.56 10.35
CA PRO A 91 -35.88 14.95 9.84
C PRO A 91 -35.92 16.48 9.68
N PRO A 92 -36.59 17.01 8.64
CA PRO A 92 -36.75 18.45 8.51
C PRO A 92 -37.61 18.95 9.67
N VAL A 93 -37.04 19.83 10.50
CA VAL A 93 -37.75 20.68 11.46
C VAL A 93 -38.18 21.98 10.79
#